data_AF-A0A2I0D4L3-F1
#
_entry.id   AF-A0A2I0D4L3-F1
#
_cell.length_a   1.000
_cell.length_b   1.000
_cell.length_c   1.000
_cell.angle_alpha   90.00
_cell.angle_beta   90.00
_cell.angle_gamma   90.00
#
_symmetry.space_group_name_H-M   'P 1'
#
loop_
_entity.id
_entity.type
_entity.pdbx_description
1 polymer ?
#
loop_
_entity_poly.entity_id
_entity_poly.type
_entity_poly.pdbx_seq_one_letter_code
_entity_poly.pdbx_strand_id
1 'polypeptide(L)'
;MSSKHEIDTYSKLELGATFFLQESFHYLHTALKYEFSSIIFSKELDAIEPSKQDREIMEKTDFPNDAVGLLQSDIPDILTEKTRSLMSNSWQKAQFRAESEKHKFGLNHRIDSIEILGHLNNFGFFIETLVNRHLLFLSQTKIIDEFSYARISISKIMERLIYIFKDDLNNNKVHLNEITNLFSLRNKTVHFRPDNAIALKPKISELIQIGTQSVKIIKKLEQKEKFNEESFSERLENHIVEIKNR
;
A
#
# COMPACT_ATOMS: atom_id res chain seq x y z
N MET A 1 -7.44 -36.84 16.71
CA MET A 1 -7.32 -36.75 15.24
C MET A 1 -6.10 -35.88 14.96
N SER A 2 -5.03 -36.42 14.36
CA SER A 2 -3.85 -35.59 14.08
C SER A 2 -4.17 -34.68 12.90
N SER A 3 -4.42 -33.40 13.14
CA SER A 3 -4.52 -32.36 12.11
C SER A 3 -3.13 -32.07 11.54
N LYS A 4 -2.55 -33.07 10.87
CA LYS A 4 -1.31 -32.89 10.13
C LYS A 4 -1.69 -32.06 8.91
N HIS A 5 -1.60 -30.73 9.00
CA HIS A 5 -1.86 -29.89 7.84
C HIS A 5 -1.00 -30.38 6.68
N GLU A 6 -1.66 -30.67 5.57
CA GLU A 6 -1.03 -31.29 4.40
C GLU A 6 -0.14 -30.28 3.69
N ILE A 7 0.74 -30.78 2.81
CA ILE A 7 1.60 -29.95 1.94
C ILE A 7 0.79 -28.86 1.24
N ASP A 8 -0.44 -29.20 0.81
CA ASP A 8 -1.41 -28.28 0.20
C ASP A 8 -1.66 -27.00 1.04
N THR A 9 -1.63 -27.09 2.37
CA THR A 9 -1.81 -25.91 3.23
C THR A 9 -0.65 -24.92 3.08
N TYR A 10 0.60 -25.40 3.03
CA TYR A 10 1.75 -24.52 2.82
C TYR A 10 1.75 -23.94 1.41
N SER A 11 1.42 -24.74 0.39
CA SER A 11 1.30 -24.26 -0.99
C SER A 11 0.25 -23.16 -1.12
N LYS A 12 -0.91 -23.28 -0.45
CA LYS A 12 -1.92 -22.20 -0.43
C LYS A 12 -1.43 -20.93 0.27
N LEU A 13 -0.67 -21.07 1.36
CA LEU A 13 -0.10 -19.93 2.07
C LEU A 13 1.00 -19.24 1.26
N GLU A 14 1.82 -19.99 0.54
CA GLU A 14 2.81 -19.46 -0.41
C GLU A 14 2.12 -18.69 -1.56
N LEU A 15 1.12 -19.30 -2.20
CA LEU A 15 0.34 -18.66 -3.27
C LEU A 15 -0.34 -17.38 -2.78
N GLY A 16 -0.94 -17.42 -1.59
CA GLY A 16 -1.54 -16.25 -0.96
C GLY A 16 -0.52 -15.15 -0.70
N ALA A 17 0.65 -15.49 -0.13
CA ALA A 17 1.71 -14.52 0.09
C ALA A 17 2.23 -13.91 -1.22
N THR A 18 2.38 -14.72 -2.27
CA THR A 18 2.77 -14.25 -3.62
C THR A 18 1.76 -13.25 -4.17
N PHE A 19 0.47 -13.59 -4.11
CA PHE A 19 -0.60 -12.71 -4.57
C PHE A 19 -0.60 -11.38 -3.81
N PHE A 20 -0.62 -11.43 -2.47
CA PHE A 20 -0.66 -10.22 -1.65
C PHE A 20 0.56 -9.33 -1.85
N LEU A 21 1.75 -9.90 -2.03
CA LEU A 21 2.95 -9.12 -2.33
C LEU A 21 2.83 -8.40 -3.68
N GLN A 22 2.41 -9.12 -4.73
CA GLN A 22 2.26 -8.56 -6.08
C GLN A 22 1.22 -7.44 -6.11
N GLU A 23 0.02 -7.70 -5.58
CA GLU A 23 -1.06 -6.71 -5.54
C GLU A 23 -0.66 -5.49 -4.72
N SER A 24 0.03 -5.68 -3.60
CA SER A 24 0.51 -4.56 -2.79
C SER A 24 1.36 -3.57 -3.58
N PHE A 25 2.33 -4.06 -4.36
CA PHE A 25 3.18 -3.19 -5.16
C PHE A 25 2.53 -2.74 -6.47
N HIS A 26 1.59 -3.51 -7.03
CA HIS A 26 0.74 -3.04 -8.12
C HIS A 26 0.01 -1.74 -7.72
N TYR A 27 -0.70 -1.75 -6.59
CA TYR A 27 -1.42 -0.58 -6.08
C TYR A 27 -0.51 0.61 -5.79
N LEU A 28 0.67 0.36 -5.19
CA LEU A 28 1.63 1.44 -4.94
C LEU A 28 2.17 2.04 -6.25
N HIS A 29 2.45 1.21 -7.25
CA HIS A 29 2.88 1.68 -8.56
C HIS A 29 1.79 2.49 -9.27
N THR A 30 0.54 2.06 -9.19
CA THR A 30 -0.60 2.80 -9.74
C THR A 30 -0.77 4.14 -9.04
N ALA A 31 -0.66 4.18 -7.70
CA ALA A 31 -0.71 5.41 -6.91
C ALA A 31 0.35 6.44 -7.38
N LEU A 32 1.62 6.01 -7.46
CA LEU A 32 2.73 6.88 -7.86
C LEU A 32 2.62 7.33 -9.33
N LYS A 33 2.16 6.46 -10.23
CA LYS A 33 1.90 6.83 -11.64
C LYS A 33 0.80 7.88 -11.76
N TYR A 34 -0.28 7.73 -11.01
CA TYR A 34 -1.39 8.69 -11.01
C TYR A 34 -0.94 10.06 -10.51
N GLU A 35 -0.13 10.10 -9.45
CA GLU A 35 0.43 11.35 -8.93
C GLU A 35 1.42 11.98 -9.89
N PHE A 36 2.25 11.19 -10.57
CA PHE A 36 3.15 11.73 -11.59
C PHE A 36 2.36 12.30 -12.78
N SER A 37 1.30 11.61 -13.20
CA SER A 37 0.36 12.12 -14.22
C SER A 37 -0.23 13.47 -13.78
N SER A 38 -0.63 13.59 -12.51
CA SER A 38 -1.15 14.83 -11.93
C SER A 38 -0.13 15.98 -11.92
N ILE A 39 1.14 15.67 -11.64
CA ILE A 39 2.25 16.65 -11.71
C ILE A 39 2.46 17.14 -13.14
N ILE A 40 2.46 16.22 -14.13
CA ILE A 40 2.61 16.59 -15.55
C ILE A 40 1.42 17.43 -15.99
N PHE A 41 0.20 16.96 -15.70
CA PHE A 41 -1.03 17.63 -16.08
C PHE A 41 -1.12 19.03 -15.49
N SER A 42 -0.75 19.22 -14.21
CA SER A 42 -0.76 20.55 -13.58
C SER A 42 0.13 21.55 -14.33
N LYS A 43 1.31 21.11 -14.81
CA LYS A 43 2.20 21.96 -15.61
C LYS A 43 1.64 22.29 -17.00
N GLU A 44 0.89 21.37 -17.60
CA GLU A 44 0.25 21.58 -18.90
C GLU A 44 -1.02 22.42 -18.78
N LEU A 45 -1.73 22.31 -17.65
CA LEU A 45 -2.95 23.06 -17.35
C LEU A 45 -2.68 24.58 -17.33
N ASP A 46 -1.53 25.00 -16.81
CA ASP A 46 -1.10 26.41 -16.80
C ASP A 46 -1.02 27.03 -18.22
N ALA A 47 -0.92 26.20 -19.26
CA ALA A 47 -0.91 26.65 -20.66
C ALA A 47 -2.30 26.69 -21.31
N ILE A 48 -3.34 26.18 -20.63
CA ILE A 48 -4.72 26.15 -21.12
C ILE A 48 -5.44 27.40 -20.62
N GLU A 49 -5.49 28.43 -21.46
CA GLU A 49 -6.21 29.66 -21.15
C GLU A 49 -7.73 29.48 -21.27
N PRO A 50 -8.52 29.84 -20.23
CA PRO A 50 -9.96 29.88 -20.32
C PRO A 50 -10.41 30.88 -21.40
N SER A 51 -11.38 30.48 -22.21
CA SER A 51 -12.00 31.35 -23.19
C SER A 51 -12.81 32.48 -22.52
N LYS A 52 -13.14 33.53 -23.28
CA LYS A 52 -14.02 34.60 -22.78
C LYS A 52 -15.38 34.05 -22.34
N GLN A 53 -15.91 33.06 -23.05
CA GLN A 53 -17.18 32.41 -22.72
C GLN A 53 -17.10 31.62 -21.40
N ASP A 54 -15.98 30.92 -21.15
CA ASP A 54 -15.77 30.20 -19.88
C ASP A 54 -15.86 31.18 -18.68
N ARG A 55 -15.24 32.36 -18.83
CA ARG A 55 -15.26 33.42 -17.80
C ARG A 55 -16.65 33.99 -17.58
N GLU A 56 -17.38 34.27 -18.67
CA GLU A 56 -18.76 34.78 -18.59
C GLU A 56 -19.74 33.78 -17.95
N ILE A 57 -19.54 32.47 -18.15
CA ILE A 57 -20.34 31.43 -17.49
C ILE A 57 -19.99 31.40 -16.00
N MET A 58 -18.69 31.35 -15.66
CA MET A 58 -18.23 31.33 -14.27
C MET A 58 -18.77 32.52 -13.45
N GLU A 59 -18.75 33.74 -14.00
CA GLU A 59 -19.26 34.95 -13.32
C GLU A 59 -20.76 34.91 -13.04
N LYS A 60 -21.54 34.12 -13.80
CA LYS A 60 -22.99 34.00 -13.67
C LYS A 60 -23.43 32.78 -12.85
N THR A 61 -22.51 31.86 -12.59
CA THR A 61 -22.78 30.65 -11.81
C THR A 61 -22.72 30.97 -10.32
N ASP A 62 -23.84 30.75 -9.63
CA ASP A 62 -23.89 30.85 -8.17
C ASP A 62 -23.42 29.53 -7.56
N PHE A 63 -22.44 29.62 -6.66
CA PHE A 63 -21.85 28.46 -6.01
C PHE A 63 -22.29 28.38 -4.55
N PRO A 64 -22.70 27.20 -4.07
CA PRO A 64 -22.93 27.00 -2.65
C PRO A 64 -21.67 27.30 -1.84
N ASN A 65 -21.86 27.91 -0.67
CA ASN A 65 -20.77 28.34 0.20
C ASN A 65 -20.21 27.22 1.10
N ASP A 66 -20.77 26.01 1.02
CA ASP A 66 -20.34 24.85 1.80
C ASP A 66 -20.12 23.61 0.92
N ALA A 67 -19.28 22.70 1.42
CA ALA A 67 -18.86 21.52 0.66
C ALA A 67 -20.02 20.55 0.36
N VAL A 68 -21.03 20.47 1.24
CA VAL A 68 -22.18 19.58 1.03
C VAL A 68 -23.10 20.17 -0.03
N GLY A 69 -23.38 21.47 0.06
CA GLY A 69 -24.13 22.21 -0.95
C GLY A 69 -23.48 22.07 -2.33
N LEU A 70 -22.15 22.19 -2.42
CA LEU A 70 -21.43 22.05 -3.68
C LEU A 70 -21.59 20.66 -4.32
N LEU A 71 -21.53 19.60 -3.51
CA LEU A 71 -21.69 18.21 -3.99
C LEU A 71 -23.14 17.85 -4.35
N GLN A 72 -24.12 18.53 -3.77
CA GLN A 72 -25.56 18.30 -4.02
C GLN A 72 -26.13 19.18 -5.13
N SER A 73 -25.39 20.21 -5.55
CA SER A 73 -25.87 21.17 -6.54
C SER A 73 -25.66 20.68 -7.95
N ASP A 74 -26.67 20.90 -8.80
CA ASP A 74 -26.56 20.72 -10.24
C ASP A 74 -25.90 21.96 -10.86
N ILE A 75 -24.59 22.07 -10.64
CA ILE A 75 -23.80 23.21 -11.11
C ILE A 75 -23.62 23.04 -12.63
N PRO A 76 -24.03 24.02 -13.46
CA PRO A 76 -23.85 23.93 -14.89
C PRO A 76 -22.37 23.87 -15.25
N ASP A 77 -22.07 23.17 -16.35
CA ASP A 77 -20.71 23.07 -16.87
C ASP A 77 -20.12 24.47 -17.15
N ILE A 78 -19.14 24.85 -16.33
CA ILE A 78 -18.46 26.14 -16.41
C ILE A 78 -17.41 26.22 -17.52
N LEU A 79 -17.13 25.10 -18.19
CA LEU A 79 -16.15 25.01 -19.26
C LEU A 79 -16.84 24.66 -20.58
N THR A 80 -16.53 25.44 -21.60
CA THR A 80 -16.88 25.16 -22.99
C THR A 80 -16.27 23.84 -23.45
N GLU A 81 -16.93 23.21 -24.42
CA GLU A 81 -16.49 21.93 -24.98
C GLU A 81 -15.04 21.95 -25.49
N LYS A 82 -14.63 23.09 -26.07
CA LYS A 82 -13.24 23.28 -26.52
C LYS A 82 -12.25 23.19 -25.36
N THR A 83 -12.49 23.91 -24.27
CA THR A 83 -11.61 23.92 -23.09
C THR A 83 -11.60 22.55 -22.42
N ARG A 84 -12.77 21.90 -22.27
CA ARG A 84 -12.86 20.52 -21.76
C ARG A 84 -12.09 19.52 -22.60
N SER A 85 -12.21 19.60 -23.92
CA SER A 85 -11.47 18.72 -24.84
C SER A 85 -9.96 18.92 -24.71
N LEU A 86 -9.48 20.16 -24.59
CA LEU A 86 -8.06 20.45 -24.36
C LEU A 86 -7.56 19.87 -23.03
N MET A 87 -8.32 20.05 -21.94
CA MET A 87 -7.98 19.50 -20.63
C MET A 87 -7.96 17.96 -20.65
N SER A 88 -8.99 17.34 -21.24
CA SER A 88 -9.07 15.88 -21.38
C SER A 88 -7.91 15.31 -22.18
N ASN A 89 -7.58 15.93 -23.32
CA ASN A 89 -6.44 15.52 -24.14
C ASN A 89 -5.09 15.69 -23.40
N SER A 90 -4.92 16.76 -22.64
CA SER A 90 -3.72 16.96 -21.82
C SER A 90 -3.63 15.93 -20.69
N TRP A 91 -4.74 15.62 -20.02
CA TRP A 91 -4.77 14.56 -19.02
C TRP A 91 -4.37 13.19 -19.60
N GLN A 92 -4.93 12.80 -20.75
CA GLN A 92 -4.57 11.55 -21.42
C GLN A 92 -3.08 11.50 -21.81
N LYS A 93 -2.53 12.61 -22.30
CA LYS A 93 -1.09 12.71 -22.61
C LYS A 93 -0.24 12.59 -21.35
N ALA A 94 -0.64 13.25 -20.26
CA ALA A 94 0.04 13.17 -18.98
C ALA A 94 0.08 11.72 -18.44
N GLN A 95 -1.04 10.98 -18.56
CA GLN A 95 -1.10 9.56 -18.21
C GLN A 95 -0.12 8.73 -19.05
N PHE A 96 -0.15 8.87 -20.38
CA PHE A 96 0.76 8.15 -21.27
C PHE A 96 2.23 8.44 -20.95
N ARG A 97 2.56 9.71 -20.70
CA ARG A 97 3.90 10.12 -20.31
C ARG A 97 4.31 9.51 -18.98
N ALA A 98 3.43 9.50 -17.98
CA ALA A 98 3.71 8.89 -16.69
C ALA A 98 3.91 7.36 -16.74
N GLU A 99 3.42 6.69 -17.78
CA GLU A 99 3.71 5.26 -18.03
C GLU A 99 5.10 5.03 -18.61
N SER A 100 5.58 5.94 -19.48
CA SER A 100 6.84 5.79 -20.21
C SER A 100 8.05 6.49 -19.56
N GLU A 101 7.82 7.59 -18.84
CA GLU A 101 8.86 8.42 -18.22
C GLU A 101 9.11 7.97 -16.77
N LYS A 102 10.34 8.15 -16.28
CA LYS A 102 10.67 7.91 -14.87
C LYS A 102 10.54 9.20 -14.07
N HIS A 103 10.03 9.09 -12.85
CA HIS A 103 9.91 10.22 -11.94
C HIS A 103 10.23 9.85 -10.51
N LYS A 104 11.37 10.37 -10.06
CA LYS A 104 11.84 10.13 -8.71
C LYS A 104 11.19 11.06 -7.71
N PHE A 105 10.18 10.53 -7.03
CA PHE A 105 9.56 11.19 -5.90
C PHE A 105 10.55 11.38 -4.76
N GLY A 106 10.49 12.54 -4.10
CA GLY A 106 11.31 12.81 -2.91
C GLY A 106 10.90 11.91 -1.74
N LEU A 107 11.85 11.56 -0.87
CA LEU A 107 11.58 10.68 0.29
C LEU A 107 10.49 11.23 1.24
N ASN A 108 10.37 12.55 1.34
CA ASN A 108 9.35 13.23 2.14
C ASN A 108 8.00 13.39 1.44
N HIS A 109 7.90 12.99 0.16
CA HIS A 109 6.65 13.02 -0.60
C HIS A 109 5.59 12.17 0.09
N ARG A 110 4.38 12.71 0.19
CA ARG A 110 3.22 12.05 0.79
C ARG A 110 2.30 11.59 -0.33
N ILE A 111 1.94 10.31 -0.29
CA ILE A 111 1.04 9.72 -1.28
C ILE A 111 -0.39 10.02 -0.85
N ASP A 112 -1.12 10.72 -1.70
CA ASP A 112 -2.52 11.14 -1.53
C ASP A 112 -3.49 10.33 -2.40
N SER A 113 -2.97 9.57 -3.37
CA SER A 113 -3.79 8.68 -4.20
C SER A 113 -4.52 7.62 -3.36
N ILE A 114 -5.83 7.44 -3.64
CA ILE A 114 -6.69 6.44 -2.98
C ILE A 114 -6.18 5.00 -3.11
N GLU A 115 -5.40 4.73 -4.16
CA GLU A 115 -4.80 3.41 -4.42
C GLU A 115 -3.81 2.99 -3.32
N ILE A 116 -3.32 3.91 -2.49
CA ILE A 116 -2.48 3.58 -1.33
C ILE A 116 -3.19 2.65 -0.34
N LEU A 117 -4.53 2.67 -0.31
CA LEU A 117 -5.34 1.74 0.48
C LEU A 117 -5.06 0.28 0.09
N GLY A 118 -4.97 0.01 -1.22
CA GLY A 118 -4.67 -1.31 -1.76
C GLY A 118 -3.28 -1.78 -1.38
N HIS A 119 -2.28 -0.90 -1.44
CA HIS A 119 -0.92 -1.21 -1.02
C HIS A 119 -0.85 -1.66 0.45
N LEU A 120 -1.39 -0.83 1.36
CA LEU A 120 -1.31 -1.04 2.81
C LEU A 120 -2.10 -2.28 3.26
N ASN A 121 -3.28 -2.50 2.67
CA ASN A 121 -4.10 -3.68 2.97
C ASN A 121 -3.38 -4.97 2.55
N ASN A 122 -2.97 -5.05 1.28
CA ASN A 122 -2.32 -6.23 0.75
C ASN A 122 -0.96 -6.47 1.41
N PHE A 123 -0.21 -5.42 1.75
CA PHE A 123 1.07 -5.62 2.45
C PHE A 123 0.87 -6.16 3.87
N GLY A 124 -0.16 -5.68 4.58
CA GLY A 124 -0.52 -6.25 5.87
C GLY A 124 -0.93 -7.73 5.77
N PHE A 125 -1.74 -8.09 4.77
CA PHE A 125 -2.12 -9.49 4.52
C PHE A 125 -0.93 -10.38 4.16
N PHE A 126 0.00 -9.88 3.36
CA PHE A 126 1.25 -10.56 3.05
C PHE A 126 2.03 -10.92 4.32
N ILE A 127 2.27 -9.95 5.21
CA ILE A 127 2.96 -10.19 6.49
C ILE A 127 2.18 -11.16 7.38
N GLU A 128 0.86 -10.99 7.50
CA GLU A 128 0.00 -11.91 8.27
C GLU A 128 0.08 -13.35 7.75
N THR A 129 0.13 -13.53 6.43
CA THR A 129 0.19 -14.84 5.77
C THR A 129 1.50 -15.55 6.08
N LEU A 130 2.64 -14.85 5.96
CA LEU A 130 3.95 -15.40 6.30
C LEU A 130 4.08 -15.74 7.79
N VAL A 131 3.54 -14.89 8.67
CA VAL A 131 3.53 -15.17 10.11
C VAL A 131 2.68 -16.40 10.45
N ASN A 132 1.51 -16.53 9.83
CA ASN A 132 0.65 -17.70 10.02
C ASN A 132 1.31 -18.98 9.53
N ARG A 133 1.94 -18.92 8.36
CA ARG A 133 2.73 -20.01 7.81
C ARG A 133 3.87 -20.41 8.76
N HIS A 134 4.57 -19.44 9.33
CA HIS A 134 5.63 -19.73 10.29
C HIS A 134 5.12 -20.39 11.57
N LEU A 135 4.01 -19.92 12.14
CA LEU A 135 3.41 -20.56 13.32
C LEU A 135 3.02 -22.00 13.03
N LEU A 136 2.46 -22.27 11.85
CA LEU A 136 2.16 -23.63 11.42
C LEU A 136 3.43 -24.48 11.33
N PHE A 137 4.50 -23.94 10.74
CA PHE A 137 5.82 -24.59 10.69
C PHE A 137 6.33 -24.95 12.09
N LEU A 138 6.30 -24.01 13.03
CA LEU A 138 6.74 -24.25 14.41
C LEU A 138 5.92 -25.35 15.10
N SER A 139 4.61 -25.39 14.88
CA SER A 139 3.73 -26.41 15.43
C SER A 139 4.03 -27.79 14.85
N GLN A 140 4.15 -27.90 13.53
CA GLN A 140 4.38 -29.18 12.86
C GLN A 140 5.77 -29.77 13.11
N THR A 141 6.77 -28.89 13.27
CA THR A 141 8.13 -29.29 13.64
C THR A 141 8.31 -29.53 15.14
N LYS A 142 7.22 -29.42 15.92
CA LYS A 142 7.19 -29.60 17.38
C LYS A 142 8.11 -28.66 18.15
N ILE A 143 8.43 -27.50 17.58
CA ILE A 143 9.13 -26.42 18.27
C ILE A 143 8.19 -25.78 19.31
N ILE A 144 6.88 -25.75 19.00
CA ILE A 144 5.84 -25.34 19.94
C ILE A 144 4.80 -26.47 20.06
N ASP A 145 4.20 -26.60 21.24
CA ASP A 145 3.15 -27.56 21.48
C ASP A 145 1.78 -27.11 20.92
N GLU A 146 0.83 -28.04 20.84
CA GLU A 146 -0.51 -27.80 20.30
C GLU A 146 -1.31 -26.77 21.09
N PHE A 147 -1.17 -26.75 22.43
CA PHE A 147 -1.87 -25.79 23.29
C PHE A 147 -1.35 -24.36 23.04
N SER A 148 -0.03 -24.21 22.97
CA SER A 148 0.63 -22.95 22.63
C SER A 148 0.22 -22.47 21.23
N TYR A 149 0.22 -23.36 20.23
CA TYR A 149 -0.23 -23.04 18.87
C TYR A 149 -1.71 -22.61 18.81
N ALA A 150 -2.61 -23.36 19.45
CA ALA A 150 -4.04 -23.06 19.47
C ALA A 150 -4.34 -21.67 20.06
N ARG A 151 -3.59 -21.27 21.08
CA ARG A 151 -3.72 -19.93 21.69
C ARG A 151 -3.14 -18.82 20.82
N ILE A 152 -1.93 -19.00 20.29
CA ILE A 152 -1.23 -17.92 19.58
C ILE A 152 -1.75 -17.72 18.15
N SER A 153 -2.25 -18.76 17.49
CA SER A 153 -2.75 -18.69 16.11
C SER A 153 -3.96 -17.75 15.92
N ILE A 154 -4.82 -17.65 16.94
CA ILE A 154 -6.00 -16.75 16.93
C ILE A 154 -5.71 -15.34 17.47
N SER A 155 -4.47 -15.11 17.93
CA SER A 155 -4.07 -13.83 18.54
C SER A 155 -3.87 -12.73 17.48
N LYS A 156 -3.73 -11.48 17.92
CA LYS A 156 -3.44 -10.37 17.00
C LYS A 156 -2.06 -10.56 16.36
N ILE A 157 -1.86 -10.02 15.16
CA ILE A 157 -0.60 -10.19 14.42
C ILE A 157 0.63 -9.71 15.19
N MET A 158 0.51 -8.62 15.96
CA MET A 158 1.60 -8.13 16.79
C MET A 158 1.95 -9.10 17.92
N GLU A 159 0.96 -9.74 18.53
CA GLU A 159 1.17 -10.76 19.58
C GLU A 159 1.86 -12.00 18.99
N ARG A 160 1.46 -12.42 17.78
CA ARG A 160 2.12 -13.50 17.03
C ARG A 160 3.59 -13.18 16.73
N LEU A 161 3.88 -11.97 16.24
CA LEU A 161 5.24 -11.52 15.98
C LEU A 161 6.09 -11.46 17.25
N ILE A 162 5.55 -10.91 18.35
CA ILE A 162 6.24 -10.88 19.65
C ILE A 162 6.55 -12.29 20.14
N TYR A 163 5.61 -13.24 19.97
CA TYR A 163 5.83 -14.63 20.32
C TYR A 163 6.95 -15.27 19.50
N ILE A 164 6.93 -15.14 18.17
CA ILE A 164 7.93 -15.71 17.26
C ILE A 164 9.33 -15.13 17.51
N PHE A 165 9.41 -13.82 17.75
CA PHE A 165 10.67 -13.09 17.88
C PHE A 165 11.04 -12.76 19.32
N LYS A 166 10.44 -13.40 20.34
CA LYS A 166 10.66 -13.08 21.76
C LYS A 166 12.14 -12.93 22.12
N ASP A 167 12.95 -13.92 21.76
CA ASP A 167 14.38 -13.91 22.07
C ASP A 167 15.16 -12.88 21.25
N ASP A 168 14.76 -12.67 19.99
CA ASP A 168 15.37 -11.66 19.13
C ASP A 168 15.05 -10.23 19.60
N LEU A 169 13.86 -10.01 20.15
CA LEU A 169 13.43 -8.73 20.74
C LEU A 169 14.19 -8.45 22.03
N ASN A 170 14.27 -9.44 22.92
CA ASN A 170 15.02 -9.30 24.19
C ASN A 170 16.51 -9.01 23.97
N ASN A 171 17.06 -9.49 22.84
CA ASN A 171 18.45 -9.27 22.46
C ASN A 171 18.66 -8.10 21.49
N ASN A 172 17.65 -7.26 21.24
CA ASN A 172 17.69 -6.13 20.30
C ASN A 172 18.16 -6.51 18.87
N LYS A 173 17.92 -7.74 18.44
CA LYS A 173 18.25 -8.23 17.09
C LYS A 173 17.15 -7.92 16.06
N VAL A 174 15.93 -7.70 16.54
CA VAL A 174 14.76 -7.34 15.73
C VAL A 174 14.04 -6.17 16.41
N HIS A 175 13.52 -5.25 15.60
CA HIS A 175 12.60 -4.22 16.03
C HIS A 175 11.28 -4.41 15.28
N LEU A 176 10.16 -4.03 15.90
CA LEU A 176 8.81 -4.17 15.31
C LEU A 176 8.11 -2.82 15.11
N ASN A 177 8.81 -1.70 15.27
CA ASN A 177 8.24 -0.35 15.22
C ASN A 177 7.59 -0.05 13.86
N GLU A 178 8.26 -0.37 12.76
CA GLU A 178 7.74 -0.16 11.41
C GLU A 178 6.64 -1.16 11.05
N ILE A 179 6.70 -2.39 11.57
CA ILE A 179 5.59 -3.33 11.41
C ILE A 179 4.35 -2.86 12.18
N THR A 180 4.55 -2.31 13.38
CA THR A 180 3.46 -1.67 14.14
C THR A 180 2.88 -0.50 13.35
N ASN A 181 3.74 0.29 12.71
CA ASN A 181 3.32 1.39 11.85
C ASN A 181 2.50 0.90 10.64
N LEU A 182 2.95 -0.16 9.95
CA LEU A 182 2.18 -0.80 8.87
C LEU A 182 0.77 -1.17 9.31
N PHE A 183 0.63 -1.86 10.44
CA PHE A 183 -0.69 -2.26 10.94
C PHE A 183 -1.51 -1.07 11.44
N SER A 184 -0.87 -0.01 11.94
CA SER A 184 -1.57 1.26 12.24
C SER A 184 -2.12 1.91 10.97
N LEU A 185 -1.36 1.92 9.87
CA LEU A 185 -1.79 2.46 8.59
C LEU A 185 -2.92 1.60 8.00
N ARG A 186 -2.76 0.27 7.98
CA ARG A 186 -3.82 -0.67 7.54
C ARG A 186 -5.10 -0.56 8.37
N ASN A 187 -5.02 -0.35 9.68
CA ASN A 187 -6.27 -0.20 10.46
C ASN A 187 -7.05 1.06 10.07
N LYS A 188 -6.36 2.12 9.63
CA LYS A 188 -7.00 3.33 9.09
C LYS A 188 -7.65 3.09 7.72
N THR A 189 -7.10 2.20 6.90
CA THR A 189 -7.69 1.82 5.60
C THR A 189 -8.97 0.99 5.78
N VAL A 190 -9.00 0.10 6.77
CA VAL A 190 -10.18 -0.72 7.09
C VAL A 190 -11.30 0.11 7.71
N HIS A 191 -10.96 1.09 8.55
CA HIS A 191 -11.92 2.02 9.15
C HIS A 191 -11.84 3.39 8.47
N PHE A 192 -12.17 3.45 7.18
CA PHE A 192 -12.02 4.66 6.35
C PHE A 192 -13.05 5.76 6.70
N ARG A 193 -12.83 6.42 7.84
CA ARG A 193 -13.60 7.56 8.35
C ARG A 193 -13.05 8.88 7.78
N PRO A 194 -13.79 10.00 7.84
CA PRO A 194 -13.32 11.30 7.33
C PRO A 194 -11.93 11.71 7.85
N ASP A 195 -11.67 11.56 9.14
CA ASP A 195 -10.36 11.87 9.75
C ASP A 195 -9.23 11.02 9.14
N ASN A 196 -9.53 9.76 8.81
CA ASN A 196 -8.56 8.85 8.18
C ASN A 196 -8.33 9.16 6.71
N ALA A 197 -9.36 9.63 5.99
CA ALA A 197 -9.20 10.09 4.61
C ALA A 197 -8.21 11.28 4.52
N ILE A 198 -8.16 12.12 5.56
CA ILE A 198 -7.20 13.24 5.65
C ILE A 198 -5.82 12.75 6.14
N ALA A 199 -5.80 11.88 7.16
CA ALA A 199 -4.56 11.48 7.83
C ALA A 199 -3.76 10.40 7.10
N LEU A 200 -4.38 9.61 6.21
CA LEU A 200 -3.73 8.49 5.52
C LEU A 200 -2.94 8.98 4.30
N LYS A 201 -1.84 9.68 4.57
CA LYS A 201 -0.90 10.16 3.55
C LYS A 201 0.53 9.74 3.90
N PRO A 202 0.84 8.43 3.80
CA PRO A 202 2.14 7.91 4.21
C PRO A 202 3.25 8.51 3.34
N LYS A 203 4.43 8.66 3.93
CA LYS A 203 5.60 9.14 3.19
C LYS A 203 6.28 8.00 2.44
N ILE A 204 6.94 8.29 1.32
CA ILE A 204 7.78 7.29 0.64
C ILE A 204 8.87 6.74 1.58
N SER A 205 9.50 7.61 2.38
CA SER A 205 10.49 7.17 3.38
C SER A 205 9.93 6.16 4.37
N GLU A 206 8.68 6.36 4.80
CA GLU A 206 7.99 5.52 5.76
C GLU A 206 7.70 4.14 5.15
N LEU A 207 7.17 4.08 3.93
CA LEU A 207 6.93 2.82 3.22
C LEU A 207 8.24 2.03 3.00
N ILE A 208 9.33 2.72 2.65
CA ILE A 208 10.66 2.10 2.51
C ILE A 208 11.16 1.54 3.84
N GLN A 209 10.96 2.25 4.96
CA GLN A 209 11.35 1.80 6.29
C GLN A 209 10.58 0.55 6.71
N ILE A 210 9.26 0.53 6.48
CA ILE A 210 8.41 -0.65 6.67
C ILE A 210 8.92 -1.81 5.83
N GLY A 211 9.09 -1.61 4.52
CA GLY A 211 9.60 -2.65 3.63
C GLY A 211 10.94 -3.22 4.10
N THR A 212 11.88 -2.35 4.48
CA THR A 212 13.22 -2.75 4.94
C THR A 212 13.17 -3.55 6.24
N GLN A 213 12.26 -3.20 7.17
CA GLN A 213 12.08 -3.98 8.39
C GLN A 213 11.38 -5.33 8.11
N SER A 214 10.40 -5.34 7.22
CA SER A 214 9.73 -6.56 6.76
C SER A 214 10.73 -7.55 6.15
N VAL A 215 11.65 -7.10 5.30
CA VAL A 215 12.73 -7.93 4.75
C VAL A 215 13.53 -8.62 5.85
N LYS A 216 13.95 -7.90 6.89
CA LYS A 216 14.73 -8.47 8.00
C LYS A 216 13.98 -9.57 8.75
N ILE A 217 12.68 -9.35 8.95
CA ILE A 217 11.78 -10.32 9.59
C ILE A 217 11.64 -11.55 8.71
N ILE A 218 11.32 -11.37 7.42
CA ILE A 218 11.10 -12.45 6.46
C ILE A 218 12.36 -13.30 6.32
N LYS A 219 13.55 -12.69 6.19
CA LYS A 219 14.84 -13.42 6.15
C LYS A 219 15.02 -14.35 7.35
N LYS A 220 14.61 -13.93 8.54
CA LYS A 220 14.69 -14.76 9.75
C LYS A 220 13.69 -15.92 9.74
N LEU A 221 12.49 -15.72 9.17
CA LEU A 221 11.52 -16.80 8.98
C LEU A 221 12.07 -17.83 7.97
N GLU A 222 12.49 -17.36 6.79
CA GLU A 222 13.03 -18.18 5.70
C GLU A 222 14.27 -18.99 6.14
N GLN A 223 15.16 -18.40 6.93
CA GLN A 223 16.34 -19.09 7.47
C GLN A 223 15.99 -20.29 8.38
N LYS A 224 14.88 -20.19 9.12
CA LYS A 224 14.39 -21.28 9.99
C LYS A 224 13.62 -22.32 9.19
N GLU A 225 12.78 -21.86 8.27
CA GLU A 225 11.87 -22.69 7.48
C GLU A 225 12.57 -23.50 6.39
N LYS A 226 13.52 -22.87 5.67
CA LYS A 226 14.29 -23.47 4.57
C LYS A 226 13.43 -24.16 3.51
N PHE A 227 12.27 -23.58 3.19
CA PHE A 227 11.44 -24.05 2.10
C PHE A 227 12.15 -23.86 0.74
N ASN A 228 11.92 -24.79 -0.19
CA ASN A 228 12.54 -24.77 -1.52
C ASN A 228 11.68 -23.98 -2.51
N GLU A 229 11.54 -22.69 -2.27
CA GLU A 229 10.76 -21.75 -3.07
C GLU A 229 11.56 -20.45 -3.32
N GLU A 230 11.03 -19.58 -4.18
CA GLU A 230 11.63 -18.26 -4.40
C GLU A 230 11.54 -17.41 -3.11
N SER A 231 12.64 -16.75 -2.74
CA SER A 231 12.70 -15.96 -1.51
C SER A 231 11.77 -14.75 -1.58
N PHE A 232 10.82 -14.69 -0.66
CA PHE A 232 9.97 -13.52 -0.44
C PHE A 232 10.77 -12.30 0.00
N SER A 233 11.85 -12.50 0.77
CA SER A 233 12.69 -11.37 1.18
C SER A 233 13.44 -10.74 0.00
N GLU A 234 13.96 -11.54 -0.93
CA GLU A 234 14.60 -11.04 -2.15
C GLU A 234 13.59 -10.33 -3.07
N ARG A 235 12.40 -10.92 -3.28
CA ARG A 235 11.32 -10.30 -4.06
C ARG A 235 10.91 -8.95 -3.48
N LEU A 236 10.76 -8.85 -2.16
CA LEU A 236 10.44 -7.59 -1.49
C LEU A 236 11.58 -6.57 -1.60
N GLU A 237 12.85 -6.99 -1.48
CA GLU A 237 14.00 -6.11 -1.70
C GLU A 237 13.98 -5.50 -3.11
N ASN A 238 13.67 -6.29 -4.14
CA ASN A 238 13.56 -5.81 -5.52
C ASN A 238 12.49 -4.72 -5.67
N HIS A 239 11.31 -4.91 -5.08
CA HIS A 239 10.26 -3.88 -5.10
C HIS A 239 10.67 -2.59 -4.36
N ILE A 240 11.37 -2.70 -3.23
CA ILE A 240 11.89 -1.52 -2.50
C ILE A 240 12.92 -0.77 -3.34
N VAL A 241 13.79 -1.49 -4.05
CA VAL A 241 14.77 -0.89 -4.97
C VAL A 241 14.06 -0.19 -6.13
N GLU A 242 13.00 -0.77 -6.68
CA GLU A 242 12.20 -0.13 -7.73
C GLU A 242 11.61 1.20 -7.26
N ILE A 243 11.05 1.27 -6.04
CA ILE A 243 10.51 2.52 -5.48
C ILE A 243 11.59 3.59 -5.31
N LYS A 244 12.81 3.21 -4.94
CA LYS A 244 13.93 4.16 -4.76
C LYS A 244 14.46 4.72 -6.08
N ASN A 245 14.26 3.98 -7.17
CA ASN A 245 14.90 4.21 -8.47
C ASN A 245 13.92 4.61 -9.59
N ARG A 246 12.61 4.44 -9.40
CA ARG A 246 11.60 5.14 -10.19
C ARG A 246 11.65 6.61 -9.89
#